data_AF-T1GSH3-F1
#
_entry.id   AF-T1GSH3-F1
#
_cell.length_a   1.000
_cell.length_b   1.000
_cell.length_c   1.000
_cell.angle_alpha   90.00
_cell.angle_beta   90.00
_cell.angle_gamma   90.00
#
_symmetry.space_group_name_H-M   'P 1'
#
loop_
_entity.id
_entity.type
_entity.pdbx_description
1 polymer ?
#
loop_
_entity_poly.entity_id
_entity_poly.type
_entity_poly.pdbx_seq_one_letter_code
_entity_poly.pdbx_strand_id
1 'polypeptide(L)'
;CQCTKGYFGNRCEFSRCTIPCANNTKCIGNNKCKCPRGLSGNHCEEGVRLQRQACGKRCGKHGTCQDNKCLCHKGFYGKRCNAREKRRRY
;
A
#
# COMPACT_ATOMS: atom_id res chain seq x y z
N CYS A 1 -22.95 -3.63 28.14
CA CYS A 1 -22.59 -2.99 26.86
C CYS A 1 -23.46 -3.56 25.75
N GLN A 2 -24.06 -2.73 24.91
CA GLN A 2 -24.64 -3.19 23.65
C GLN A 2 -23.54 -3.16 22.58
N CYS A 3 -23.10 -4.33 22.11
CA CYS A 3 -22.07 -4.41 21.08
C CYS A 3 -22.67 -4.15 19.69
N THR A 4 -21.93 -3.43 18.85
CA THR A 4 -22.26 -3.26 17.43
C THR A 4 -22.19 -4.59 16.67
N LYS A 5 -22.99 -4.73 15.60
CA LYS A 5 -23.04 -5.95 14.78
C LYS A 5 -21.63 -6.46 14.39
N GLY A 6 -21.32 -7.70 14.74
CA GLY A 6 -20.04 -8.35 14.48
C GLY A 6 -19.00 -8.25 15.60
N TYR A 7 -19.34 -7.62 16.73
CA TYR A 7 -18.53 -7.63 17.95
C TYR A 7 -19.24 -8.37 19.10
N PHE A 8 -18.46 -9.07 19.92
CA PHE A 8 -18.92 -9.86 21.06
C PHE A 8 -17.87 -9.85 22.19
N GLY A 9 -18.28 -10.28 23.39
CA GLY A 9 -17.48 -10.19 24.62
C GLY A 9 -18.06 -9.18 25.62
N ASN A 10 -17.61 -9.26 26.88
CA ASN A 10 -18.11 -8.40 27.96
C ASN A 10 -17.86 -6.91 27.70
N ARG A 11 -16.82 -6.60 26.92
CA ARG A 11 -16.42 -5.25 26.52
C ARG A 11 -16.38 -5.11 24.98
N CYS A 12 -17.02 -6.00 24.24
CA CYS A 12 -17.00 -6.02 22.78
C CYS A 12 -15.58 -6.16 22.19
N GLU A 13 -14.69 -6.87 22.89
CA GLU A 13 -13.27 -7.00 22.51
C GLU A 13 -13.02 -8.01 21.38
N PHE A 14 -13.98 -8.88 21.10
CA PHE A 14 -13.87 -9.91 20.08
C PHE A 14 -14.72 -9.56 18.87
N SER A 15 -14.21 -9.85 17.68
CA SER A 15 -14.89 -9.63 16.41
C SER A 15 -14.76 -10.87 15.52
N ARG A 16 -15.89 -11.35 14.99
CA ARG A 16 -15.95 -12.51 14.09
C ARG A 16 -16.79 -12.11 12.89
N CYS A 17 -16.22 -12.29 11.71
CA CYS A 17 -16.92 -12.10 10.45
C CYS A 17 -17.66 -13.40 10.12
N THR A 18 -18.84 -13.30 9.52
CA THR A 18 -19.62 -14.45 9.03
C THR A 18 -18.84 -15.16 7.92
N ILE A 19 -18.20 -14.37 7.05
CA ILE A 19 -17.27 -14.84 6.03
C ILE A 19 -15.85 -14.60 6.56
N PRO A 20 -15.03 -15.65 6.71
CA PRO A 20 -13.66 -15.49 7.18
C PRO A 20 -12.86 -14.60 6.21
N CYS A 21 -12.08 -13.69 6.77
CA CYS A 21 -11.19 -12.83 6.00
C CYS A 21 -10.05 -13.66 5.39
N ALA A 22 -9.64 -13.35 4.16
CA ALA A 22 -8.52 -14.00 3.50
C ALA A 22 -7.20 -13.78 4.28
N ASN A 23 -6.26 -14.71 4.11
CA ASN A 23 -4.93 -14.69 4.72
C ASN A 23 -4.93 -14.53 6.25
N ASN A 24 -5.96 -15.06 6.93
CA ASN A 24 -6.05 -15.06 8.40
C ASN A 24 -6.03 -13.64 9.02
N THR A 25 -6.56 -12.66 8.29
CA THR A 25 -6.56 -11.26 8.72
C THR A 25 -7.66 -10.98 9.77
N LYS A 26 -7.46 -9.94 10.59
CA LYS A 26 -8.35 -9.63 11.72
C LYS A 26 -9.64 -8.96 11.22
N CYS A 27 -10.78 -9.57 11.54
CA CYS A 27 -12.10 -8.97 11.31
C CYS A 27 -12.26 -7.71 12.19
N ILE A 28 -12.76 -6.62 11.62
CA ILE A 28 -12.97 -5.32 12.30
C ILE A 28 -14.45 -4.94 12.36
N GLY A 29 -15.32 -5.94 12.55
CA GLY A 29 -16.76 -5.76 12.74
C GLY A 29 -17.55 -5.63 11.45
N ASN A 30 -18.85 -5.93 11.54
CA ASN A 30 -19.83 -5.93 10.45
C ASN A 30 -19.29 -6.44 9.09
N ASN A 31 -18.69 -7.65 9.08
CA ASN A 31 -18.11 -8.26 7.87
C ASN A 31 -17.05 -7.44 7.14
N LYS A 32 -16.37 -6.51 7.83
CA LYS A 32 -15.19 -5.81 7.30
C LYS A 32 -13.92 -6.44 7.83
N CYS A 33 -12.97 -6.65 6.93
CA CYS A 33 -11.66 -7.21 7.24
C CYS A 33 -10.58 -6.14 7.26
N LYS A 34 -9.64 -6.22 8.21
CA LYS A 34 -8.47 -5.34 8.23
C LYS A 34 -7.44 -5.86 7.23
N CYS A 35 -7.50 -5.36 6.00
CA CYS A 35 -6.58 -5.79 4.97
C CYS A 35 -5.16 -5.25 5.22
N PRO A 36 -4.13 -6.13 5.18
CA PRO A 36 -2.74 -5.69 5.20
C PRO A 36 -2.42 -4.94 3.91
N ARG A 37 -1.30 -4.22 3.91
CA ARG A 37 -0.85 -3.48 2.72
C ARG A 37 -0.72 -4.45 1.54
N GLY A 38 -1.49 -4.20 0.49
CA GLY A 38 -1.49 -4.99 -0.75
C GLY A 38 -2.61 -6.00 -0.88
N LEU A 39 -3.58 -5.97 0.01
CA LEU A 39 -4.85 -6.66 -0.14
C LEU A 39 -5.98 -5.63 -0.04
N SER A 40 -7.05 -5.83 -0.80
CA SER A 40 -8.27 -5.02 -0.89
C SER A 40 -9.46 -5.95 -1.12
N GLY A 41 -10.65 -5.39 -1.19
CA GLY A 41 -11.90 -6.15 -1.16
C GLY A 41 -12.50 -6.21 0.25
N ASN A 42 -13.75 -6.65 0.34
CA ASN A 42 -14.50 -6.71 1.61
C ASN A 42 -13.93 -7.77 2.56
N HIS A 43 -13.35 -8.82 2.00
CA HIS A 43 -12.72 -9.94 2.71
C HIS A 43 -11.21 -10.03 2.46
N CYS A 44 -10.59 -8.97 1.93
CA CYS A 44 -9.18 -8.95 1.55
C CYS A 44 -8.81 -10.03 0.52
N GLU A 45 -9.77 -10.44 -0.30
CA GLU A 45 -9.63 -11.45 -1.34
C GLU A 45 -8.88 -10.92 -2.56
N GLU A 46 -8.94 -9.61 -2.81
CA GLU A 46 -8.25 -8.99 -3.92
C GLU A 46 -6.83 -8.61 -3.52
N GLY A 47 -5.84 -9.31 -4.08
CA GLY A 47 -4.47 -8.83 -4.04
C GLY A 47 -4.35 -7.53 -4.81
N VAL A 48 -4.37 -6.38 -4.13
CA VAL A 48 -3.92 -5.14 -4.78
C VAL A 48 -2.48 -5.40 -5.12
N ARG A 49 -2.16 -5.39 -6.41
CA ARG A 49 -0.77 -5.34 -6.81
C ARG A 49 -0.20 -4.10 -6.16
N LEU A 50 0.50 -4.26 -5.02
CA LEU A 50 1.56 -3.37 -4.59
C LEU A 50 2.68 -3.60 -5.57
N GLN A 51 2.40 -3.38 -6.85
CA GLN A 51 3.40 -3.04 -7.78
C GLN A 51 3.92 -1.71 -7.23
N ARG A 52 4.96 -1.83 -6.39
CA ARG A 52 6.19 -1.08 -6.60
C ARG A 52 6.52 -1.23 -8.08
N GLN A 53 5.73 -0.59 -8.95
CA GLN A 53 6.27 0.01 -10.14
C GLN A 53 7.38 0.86 -9.56
N ALA A 54 8.62 0.41 -9.73
CA ALA A 54 9.77 1.13 -9.21
C ALA A 54 9.77 2.56 -9.77
N CYS A 55 9.08 2.75 -10.89
CA CYS A 55 8.63 4.03 -11.43
C CYS A 55 7.11 4.29 -11.27
N GLY A 56 6.57 4.26 -10.05
CA GLY A 56 5.27 4.91 -9.76
C GLY A 56 5.34 6.43 -10.00
N LYS A 57 4.58 7.26 -9.25
CA LYS A 57 4.72 8.75 -9.27
C LYS A 57 6.08 9.28 -8.74
N ARG A 58 7.16 8.52 -8.87
CA ARG A 58 8.43 8.69 -8.15
C ARG A 58 9.66 8.85 -9.02
N CYS A 59 9.65 8.53 -10.31
CA CYS A 59 10.58 9.16 -11.24
C CYS A 59 10.12 10.64 -11.27
N GLY A 60 10.87 11.55 -10.66
CA GLY A 60 10.48 12.97 -10.58
C GLY A 60 10.25 13.57 -11.97
N LYS A 61 9.93 14.87 -12.06
CA LYS A 61 9.70 15.55 -13.35
C LYS A 61 10.89 15.50 -14.33
N HIS A 62 12.05 15.01 -13.88
CA HIS A 62 13.30 14.95 -14.64
C HIS A 62 13.72 13.52 -15.00
N GLY A 63 12.79 12.57 -15.07
CA GLY A 63 13.08 11.23 -15.57
C GLY A 63 11.86 10.52 -16.13
N THR A 64 12.11 9.62 -17.08
CA THR A 64 11.09 8.81 -17.74
C THR A 64 11.09 7.38 -17.17
N CYS A 65 9.91 6.81 -17.00
CA CYS A 65 9.76 5.40 -16.62
C CYS A 65 9.93 4.49 -17.82
N GLN A 66 10.92 3.59 -17.78
CA GLN A 66 11.02 2.49 -18.73
C GLN A 66 11.39 1.19 -17.98
N ASP A 67 10.62 0.11 -18.18
CA ASP A 67 10.88 -1.22 -17.60
C ASP A 67 11.18 -1.23 -16.10
N ASN A 68 10.35 -0.52 -15.30
CA ASN A 68 10.54 -0.36 -13.85
C ASN A 68 11.86 0.34 -13.45
N LYS A 69 12.58 0.99 -14.36
CA LYS A 69 13.74 1.83 -14.06
C LYS A 69 13.43 3.29 -14.40
N CYS A 70 13.87 4.21 -13.53
CA CYS A 70 13.84 5.64 -13.82
C CYS A 70 15.04 5.99 -14.71
N LEU A 71 14.79 6.38 -15.96
CA LEU A 71 15.80 6.95 -16.84
C LEU A 71 15.85 8.46 -16.62
N CYS A 72 16.92 8.96 -16.01
CA CYS A 72 17.05 10.37 -15.67
C CYS A 72 17.51 11.22 -16.86
N HIS A 73 16.97 12.43 -16.97
CA HIS A 73 17.41 13.41 -17.96
C HIS A 73 18.82 13.92 -17.61
N LYS A 74 19.55 14.42 -18.61
CA LYS A 74 20.95 14.84 -18.50
C LYS A 74 21.14 15.83 -17.34
N GLY A 75 22.04 15.51 -16.41
CA GLY A 75 22.31 16.31 -15.21
C GLY A 75 21.42 16.01 -14.00
N PHE A 76 20.53 15.02 -14.09
CA PHE A 76 19.78 14.47 -12.96
C PHE A 76 20.14 13.00 -12.74
N TYR A 77 20.14 12.57 -11.49
CA TYR A 77 20.55 11.21 -11.11
C TYR A 77 19.80 10.70 -9.86
N GLY A 78 20.08 9.44 -9.52
CA GLY A 78 19.50 8.73 -8.38
C GLY A 78 18.23 7.94 -8.74
N LYS A 79 17.78 7.07 -7.82
CA LYS A 79 16.65 6.13 -8.02
C LYS A 79 15.31 6.78 -8.41
N ARG A 80 15.22 8.11 -8.32
CA ARG A 80 14.02 8.92 -8.57
C ARG A 80 14.29 10.14 -9.46
N CYS A 81 15.50 10.32 -9.99
CA CYS A 81 15.86 11.48 -10.82
C CYS A 81 15.58 12.85 -10.18
N ASN A 82 15.62 12.95 -8.85
CA ASN A 82 15.40 14.20 -8.11
C ASN A 82 16.71 14.88 -7.69
N ALA A 83 17.85 14.18 -7.77
CA ALA A 83 19.14 14.77 -7.47
C ALA A 83 19.70 15.42 -8.73
N ARG A 84 20.02 16.71 -8.68
CA ARG A 84 20.70 17.42 -9.77
C ARG A 84 22.20 17.38 -9.53
N GLU A 85 22.97 17.09 -10.56
CA GLU A 85 24.44 17.08 -10.49
C GLU A 85 24.90 18.51 -10.24
N LYS A 86 25.27 18.80 -8.98
CA LYS A 86 25.91 20.07 -8.62
C LYS A 86 27.30 20.01 -9.22
N ARG A 87 27.50 20.67 -10.37
CA ARG A 87 28.84 20.95 -10.87
C ARG A 87 29.60 21.63 -9.75
N ARG A 88 30.55 20.92 -9.15
CA ARG A 88 31.53 21.53 -8.26
C ARG A 88 32.25 22.56 -9.12
N ARG A 89 31.92 23.84 -8.92
CA ARG A 89 32.80 24.93 -9.36
C ARG A 89 34.06 24.76 -8.52
N TYR A 90 35.12 24.30 -9.16
CA TYR A 90 36.47 24.42 -8.65
C TYR A 90 36.96 25.83 -8.99
#